data_AF-A0A934ZMK5-F1
#
_entry.id   AF-A0A934ZMK5-F1
#
_cell.length_a   1.000
_cell.length_b   1.000
_cell.length_c   1.000
_cell.angle_alpha   90.00
_cell.angle_beta   90.00
_cell.angle_gamma   90.00
#
_symmetry.space_group_name_H-M   'P 1'
#
loop_
_entity.id
_entity.type
_entity.pdbx_description
1 polymer ?
#
loop_
_entity_poly.entity_id
_entity_poly.type
_entity_poly.pdbx_seq_one_letter_code
_entity_poly.pdbx_strand_id
1 'polypeptide(L)'
;MGTDEVHGAMRRLCQTLEADGIPYAIAGAMALNLWGYRRVTTDVDVLLDAAGLAAFKAKHLGRGYLERFPGSKGVRDTESGVKIDVLITGDFPGDGLPKEVSFPSPTVAVRGDAVMVLPIRYLVELKLASGLTNPDRLKDLADVQSSFATPRSRWSSSTTSPRWCGRNTPRSGTARSEARTATTDLSVGRIVSAAAFRCR
;
A
#
# COMPACT_ATOMS: atom_id res chain seq x y z
N MET A 1 8.41 -27.61 -11.07
CA MET A 1 7.99 -26.79 -12.23
C MET A 1 6.76 -26.00 -11.81
N GLY A 2 6.66 -24.73 -12.22
CA GLY A 2 5.53 -23.83 -11.89
C GLY A 2 5.87 -22.61 -11.02
N THR A 3 6.82 -22.68 -10.09
CA THR A 3 7.26 -21.50 -9.31
C THR A 3 8.03 -20.51 -10.17
N ASP A 4 8.96 -21.02 -10.97
CA ASP A 4 10.05 -20.21 -11.52
C ASP A 4 9.58 -19.33 -12.68
N GLU A 5 8.56 -19.80 -13.41
CA GLU A 5 7.84 -19.08 -14.45
C GLU A 5 7.05 -17.88 -13.89
N VAL A 6 6.21 -18.09 -12.87
CA VAL A 6 5.40 -17.01 -12.28
C VAL A 6 6.27 -15.98 -11.56
N HIS A 7 7.29 -16.42 -10.82
CA HIS A 7 8.29 -15.52 -10.25
C HIS A 7 9.14 -14.82 -11.34
N GLY A 8 9.35 -15.45 -12.50
CA GLY A 8 10.03 -14.87 -13.67
C GLY A 8 9.21 -13.75 -14.32
N ALA A 9 7.95 -14.05 -14.67
CA ALA A 9 7.00 -13.08 -15.21
C ALA A 9 6.80 -11.88 -14.27
N MET A 10 6.66 -12.13 -12.95
CA MET A 10 6.59 -11.06 -11.95
C MET A 10 7.84 -10.17 -11.98
N ARG A 11 9.05 -10.75 -12.02
CA ARG A 11 10.31 -9.97 -12.09
C ARG A 11 10.39 -9.13 -13.37
N ARG A 12 10.09 -9.70 -14.54
CA ARG A 12 10.07 -8.96 -15.82
C ARG A 12 9.08 -7.81 -15.80
N LEU A 13 7.86 -8.05 -15.32
CA LEU A 13 6.81 -7.05 -15.17
C LEU A 13 7.27 -5.90 -14.27
N CYS A 14 7.84 -6.20 -13.10
CA CYS A 14 8.36 -5.16 -12.19
C CYS A 14 9.49 -4.36 -12.83
N GLN A 15 10.45 -5.03 -13.49
CA GLN A 15 11.56 -4.36 -14.18
C GLN A 15 11.06 -3.48 -15.33
N THR A 16 10.04 -3.92 -16.06
CA THR A 16 9.41 -3.16 -17.16
C THR A 16 8.71 -1.91 -16.62
N LEU A 17 7.94 -2.04 -15.54
CA LEU A 17 7.23 -0.91 -14.90
C LEU A 17 8.21 0.09 -14.28
N GLU A 18 9.29 -0.37 -13.64
CA GLU A 18 10.33 0.49 -13.06
C GLU A 18 11.18 1.21 -14.12
N ALA A 19 11.49 0.55 -15.24
CA ALA A 19 12.18 1.18 -16.38
C ALA A 19 11.33 2.25 -17.10
N ASP A 20 10.01 2.19 -16.94
CA ASP A 20 9.06 3.20 -17.44
C ASP A 20 8.71 4.28 -16.41
N GLY A 21 9.11 4.11 -15.15
CA GLY A 21 8.70 4.99 -14.04
C GLY A 21 7.23 4.86 -13.66
N ILE A 22 6.55 3.76 -14.03
CA ILE A 22 5.12 3.54 -13.76
C ILE A 22 4.93 3.04 -12.31
N PRO A 23 4.16 3.76 -11.46
CA PRO A 23 3.88 3.30 -10.10
C PRO A 23 3.05 2.01 -10.10
N TYR A 24 3.48 1.02 -9.31
CA TYR A 24 2.84 -0.29 -9.21
C TYR A 24 2.90 -0.87 -7.80
N ALA A 25 2.05 -1.86 -7.53
CA ALA A 25 2.20 -2.77 -6.39
C ALA A 25 1.89 -4.21 -6.81
N ILE A 26 2.76 -5.17 -6.47
CA ILE A 26 2.39 -6.58 -6.53
C ILE A 26 1.33 -6.86 -5.46
N ALA A 27 0.29 -7.60 -5.84
CA ALA A 27 -0.88 -7.89 -5.02
C ALA A 27 -1.14 -9.41 -4.91
N GLY A 28 -2.32 -9.78 -4.42
CA GLY A 28 -2.84 -11.15 -4.43
C GLY A 28 -1.92 -12.19 -3.79
N ALA A 29 -1.84 -13.37 -4.42
CA ALA A 29 -1.10 -14.50 -3.87
C ALA A 29 0.43 -14.30 -3.90
N MET A 30 0.95 -13.57 -4.90
CA MET A 30 2.38 -13.24 -4.99
C MET A 30 2.81 -12.26 -3.89
N ALA A 31 1.99 -11.27 -3.57
CA ALA A 31 2.26 -10.38 -2.44
C ALA A 31 2.16 -11.13 -1.09
N LEU A 32 1.20 -12.03 -0.93
CA LEU A 32 1.12 -12.90 0.26
C LEU A 32 2.37 -13.77 0.42
N ASN A 33 2.90 -14.34 -0.65
CA ASN A 33 4.19 -15.06 -0.64
C ASN A 33 5.34 -14.18 -0.14
N LEU A 34 5.44 -12.93 -0.59
CA LEU A 34 6.47 -11.97 -0.16
C LEU A 34 6.31 -11.53 1.30
N TRP A 35 5.08 -11.54 1.84
CA TRP A 35 4.82 -11.38 3.28
C TRP A 35 5.00 -12.68 4.11
N GLY A 36 5.39 -13.79 3.48
CA GLY A 36 5.72 -15.07 4.12
C GLY A 36 4.62 -16.15 4.07
N TYR A 37 3.44 -15.84 3.52
CA TYR A 37 2.30 -16.75 3.44
C TYR A 37 2.38 -17.63 2.19
N ARG A 38 3.13 -18.73 2.31
CA ARG A 38 3.44 -19.67 1.22
C ARG A 38 2.18 -20.21 0.51
N ARG A 39 2.01 -19.86 -0.77
CA ARG A 39 0.89 -20.25 -1.63
C ARG A 39 1.35 -20.50 -3.06
N VAL A 40 0.81 -21.55 -3.68
CA VAL A 40 0.93 -21.78 -5.13
C VAL A 40 -0.12 -20.94 -5.85
N THR A 41 0.30 -20.28 -6.93
CA THR A 41 -0.55 -19.47 -7.83
C THR A 41 -0.01 -19.59 -9.27
N THR A 42 -0.79 -19.17 -10.26
CA THR A 42 -0.51 -19.41 -11.71
C THR A 42 -0.43 -18.11 -12.53
N ASP A 43 -0.33 -16.99 -11.83
CA ASP A 43 -0.78 -15.66 -12.24
C ASP A 43 -0.07 -14.59 -11.38
N VAL A 44 -0.05 -13.36 -11.87
CA VAL A 44 0.51 -12.21 -11.16
C VAL A 44 -0.55 -11.11 -11.06
N ASP A 45 -1.09 -10.90 -9.86
CA ASP A 45 -1.90 -9.73 -9.56
C ASP A 45 -1.01 -8.48 -9.44
N VAL A 46 -1.29 -7.44 -10.23
CA VAL A 46 -0.58 -6.15 -10.15
C VAL A 46 -1.58 -5.00 -10.03
N LEU A 47 -1.34 -4.11 -9.08
CA LEU A 47 -2.09 -2.86 -8.89
C LEU A 47 -1.41 -1.74 -9.67
N LEU A 48 -2.17 -1.06 -10.52
CA LEU A 48 -1.79 0.15 -11.24
C LEU A 48 -2.86 1.25 -11.06
N ASP A 49 -2.62 2.44 -11.60
CA ASP A 49 -3.68 3.37 -11.96
C ASP A 49 -4.00 3.27 -13.47
N ALA A 50 -5.08 3.94 -13.90
CA ALA A 50 -5.55 3.87 -15.29
C ALA A 50 -4.54 4.48 -16.29
N ALA A 51 -3.77 5.49 -15.90
CA ALA A 51 -2.75 6.09 -16.75
C ALA A 51 -1.53 5.18 -16.89
N GLY A 52 -1.10 4.54 -15.80
CA GLY A 52 -0.06 3.53 -15.78
C GLY A 52 -0.38 2.32 -16.67
N LEU A 53 -1.61 1.79 -16.62
CA LEU A 53 -2.01 0.72 -17.53
C LEU A 53 -2.02 1.18 -18.99
N ALA A 54 -2.51 2.39 -19.29
CA ALA A 54 -2.52 2.92 -20.65
C ALA A 54 -1.10 3.11 -21.21
N ALA A 55 -0.18 3.68 -20.41
CA ALA A 55 1.23 3.87 -20.77
C ALA A 55 1.95 2.53 -20.99
N PHE A 56 1.79 1.58 -20.05
CA PHE A 56 2.34 0.23 -20.17
C PHE A 56 1.87 -0.46 -21.45
N LYS A 57 0.56 -0.45 -21.72
CA LYS A 57 -0.01 -1.06 -22.93
C LYS A 57 0.53 -0.42 -24.21
N ALA A 58 0.56 0.91 -24.28
CA ALA A 58 1.02 1.65 -25.45
C ALA A 58 2.50 1.38 -25.80
N LYS A 59 3.34 1.05 -24.80
CA LYS A 59 4.76 0.75 -25.00
C LYS A 59 5.06 -0.73 -25.24
N HIS A 60 4.31 -1.65 -24.60
CA HIS A 60 4.72 -3.06 -24.47
C HIS A 60 3.79 -4.12 -25.09
N LEU A 61 2.57 -3.75 -25.51
CA LEU A 61 1.74 -4.70 -26.28
C LEU A 61 2.43 -5.05 -27.60
N GLY A 62 2.51 -6.36 -27.90
CA GLY A 62 3.28 -6.88 -29.04
C GLY A 62 4.81 -6.88 -28.84
N ARG A 63 5.32 -6.49 -27.67
CA ARG A 63 6.76 -6.43 -27.33
C ARG A 63 7.11 -7.21 -26.05
N GLY A 64 6.54 -8.40 -25.88
CA GLY A 64 6.68 -9.22 -24.67
C GLY A 64 5.38 -9.44 -23.91
N TYR A 65 4.32 -8.68 -24.25
CA TYR A 65 3.00 -8.81 -23.63
C TYR A 65 1.87 -8.77 -24.67
N LEU A 66 0.78 -9.48 -24.39
CA LEU A 66 -0.46 -9.48 -25.17
C LEU A 66 -1.67 -9.23 -24.25
N GLU A 67 -2.73 -8.60 -24.74
CA GLU A 67 -4.00 -8.54 -24.00
C GLU A 67 -4.61 -9.95 -23.86
N ARG A 68 -5.33 -10.23 -22.77
CA ARG A 68 -6.05 -11.51 -22.60
C ARG A 68 -7.19 -11.68 -23.60
N PHE A 69 -7.83 -10.56 -23.96
CA PHE A 69 -8.81 -10.36 -25.03
C PHE A 69 -8.87 -8.85 -25.35
N PRO A 70 -9.39 -8.40 -26.51
CA PRO A 70 -9.41 -6.98 -26.88
C PRO A 70 -10.07 -6.11 -25.78
N GLY A 71 -9.34 -5.11 -25.30
CA GLY A 71 -9.79 -4.19 -24.24
C GLY A 71 -9.71 -4.74 -22.81
N SER A 72 -9.28 -5.99 -22.60
CA SER A 72 -9.11 -6.57 -21.25
C SER A 72 -8.12 -5.79 -20.38
N LYS A 73 -8.39 -5.65 -19.08
CA LYS A 73 -7.44 -5.00 -18.15
C LYS A 73 -6.15 -5.81 -18.00
N GLY A 74 -6.29 -7.13 -17.79
CA GLY A 74 -5.18 -8.07 -17.67
C GLY A 74 -4.49 -8.42 -19.00
N VAL A 75 -3.19 -8.71 -18.92
CA VAL A 75 -2.33 -9.10 -20.04
C VAL A 75 -1.77 -10.51 -19.83
N ARG A 76 -0.94 -10.98 -20.76
CA ARG A 76 -0.15 -12.21 -20.65
C ARG A 76 1.28 -11.91 -21.05
N ASP A 77 2.24 -12.33 -20.22
CA ASP A 77 3.67 -12.35 -20.54
C ASP A 77 3.92 -13.41 -21.63
N THR A 78 4.53 -13.04 -22.77
CA THR A 78 4.65 -13.94 -23.93
C THR A 78 5.82 -14.93 -23.82
N GLU A 79 6.74 -14.71 -22.88
CA GLU A 79 7.91 -15.59 -22.69
C GLU A 79 7.56 -16.83 -21.85
N SER A 80 6.73 -16.66 -20.81
CA SER A 80 6.27 -17.73 -19.92
C SER A 80 4.82 -18.15 -20.14
N GLY A 81 4.02 -17.34 -20.85
CA GLY A 81 2.58 -17.52 -20.98
C GLY A 81 1.79 -17.21 -19.70
N VAL A 82 2.42 -16.73 -18.63
CA VAL A 82 1.76 -16.40 -17.35
C VAL A 82 0.77 -15.24 -17.52
N LYS A 83 -0.40 -15.37 -16.88
CA LYS A 83 -1.43 -14.32 -16.84
C LYS A 83 -1.02 -13.23 -15.85
N ILE A 84 -1.21 -11.97 -16.23
CA ILE A 84 -0.98 -10.81 -15.37
C ILE A 84 -2.31 -10.08 -15.27
N ASP A 85 -2.94 -10.13 -14.10
CA ASP A 85 -4.24 -9.52 -13.87
C ASP A 85 -4.07 -8.15 -13.20
N VAL A 86 -4.48 -7.12 -13.95
CA VAL A 86 -4.29 -5.72 -13.57
C VAL A 86 -5.50 -5.23 -12.78
N LEU A 87 -5.25 -4.94 -11.51
CA LEU A 87 -6.16 -4.26 -10.61
C LEU A 87 -5.96 -2.74 -10.82
N ILE A 88 -7.03 -1.98 -10.99
CA ILE A 88 -6.96 -0.52 -11.18
C ILE A 88 -7.42 0.20 -9.92
N THR A 89 -6.65 1.22 -9.53
CA THR A 89 -6.98 2.15 -8.45
C THR A 89 -8.42 2.63 -8.55
N GLY A 90 -9.22 2.42 -7.51
CA GLY A 90 -10.63 2.82 -7.44
C GLY A 90 -11.64 1.78 -7.95
N ASP A 91 -11.23 0.73 -8.67
CA ASP A 91 -12.11 -0.44 -8.93
C ASP A 91 -12.35 -1.22 -7.62
N PHE A 92 -13.27 -2.19 -7.66
CA PHE A 92 -13.67 -2.98 -6.48
C PHE A 92 -13.25 -4.46 -6.59
N PRO A 93 -12.89 -5.13 -5.47
CA PRO A 93 -12.54 -6.55 -5.46
C PRO A 93 -13.78 -7.47 -5.54
N GLY A 94 -13.57 -8.75 -5.85
CA GLY A 94 -14.64 -9.76 -5.91
C GLY A 94 -15.43 -9.71 -7.21
N ASP A 95 -16.68 -9.27 -7.15
CA ASP A 95 -17.62 -9.11 -8.28
C ASP A 95 -17.37 -7.87 -9.17
N GLY A 96 -16.53 -6.91 -8.73
CA GLY A 96 -16.29 -5.65 -9.41
C GLY A 96 -17.34 -4.55 -9.19
N LEU A 97 -18.36 -4.79 -8.36
CA LEU A 97 -19.44 -3.84 -8.05
C LEU A 97 -19.04 -2.86 -6.93
N PRO A 98 -19.62 -1.63 -6.89
CA PRO A 98 -19.31 -0.66 -5.84
C PRO A 98 -19.54 -1.17 -4.41
N LYS A 99 -18.52 -1.01 -3.57
CA LYS A 99 -18.54 -1.35 -2.13
C LYS A 99 -17.54 -0.49 -1.34
N GLU A 100 -17.60 -0.59 -0.02
CA GLU A 100 -16.78 0.20 0.92
C GLU A 100 -15.26 0.06 0.70
N VAL A 101 -14.80 -1.14 0.31
CA VAL A 101 -13.39 -1.41 0.01
C VAL A 101 -13.16 -1.39 -1.51
N SER A 102 -12.33 -0.46 -1.97
CA SER A 102 -11.81 -0.39 -3.34
C SER A 102 -10.29 -0.62 -3.38
N PHE A 103 -9.71 -0.81 -4.56
CA PHE A 103 -8.26 -0.91 -4.70
C PHE A 103 -7.60 0.46 -4.45
N PRO A 104 -6.59 0.55 -3.56
CA PRO A 104 -5.92 1.82 -3.24
C PRO A 104 -5.03 2.29 -4.40
N SER A 105 -4.45 3.48 -4.29
CA SER A 105 -3.39 3.92 -5.22
C SER A 105 -2.13 3.05 -5.07
N PRO A 106 -1.40 2.70 -6.14
CA PRO A 106 -0.11 2.00 -6.05
C PRO A 106 0.93 2.77 -5.23
N THR A 107 0.75 4.08 -5.00
CA THR A 107 1.61 4.89 -4.12
C THR A 107 1.65 4.42 -2.66
N VAL A 108 0.69 3.60 -2.20
CA VAL A 108 0.71 3.01 -0.84
C VAL A 108 1.65 1.79 -0.73
N ALA A 109 2.25 1.35 -1.83
CA ALA A 109 3.13 0.19 -1.87
C ALA A 109 4.41 0.39 -1.06
N VAL A 110 4.91 -0.68 -0.48
CA VAL A 110 6.20 -0.71 0.24
C VAL A 110 7.21 -1.53 -0.54
N ARG A 111 8.48 -1.13 -0.48
CA ARG A 111 9.58 -1.89 -1.08
C ARG A 111 9.81 -3.18 -0.28
N GLY A 112 9.49 -4.33 -0.89
CA GLY A 112 9.97 -5.64 -0.45
C GLY A 112 11.34 -5.95 -1.05
N ASP A 113 11.83 -7.18 -0.86
CA ASP A 113 13.19 -7.66 -1.21
C ASP A 113 13.73 -7.16 -2.57
N ALA A 114 12.89 -7.11 -3.61
CA ALA A 114 13.27 -6.63 -4.95
C ALA A 114 12.17 -5.84 -5.69
N VAL A 115 10.95 -5.74 -5.16
CA VAL A 115 9.77 -5.22 -5.88
C VAL A 115 8.88 -4.37 -4.96
N MET A 116 8.02 -3.52 -5.52
CA MET A 116 6.97 -2.84 -4.77
C MET A 116 5.82 -3.82 -4.46
N VAL A 117 5.43 -3.91 -3.19
CA VAL A 117 4.43 -4.87 -2.69
C VAL A 117 3.33 -4.11 -1.96
N LEU A 118 2.07 -4.52 -2.17
CA LEU A 118 0.95 -3.97 -1.43
C LEU A 118 1.04 -4.35 0.07
N PRO A 119 0.90 -3.39 1.01
CA PRO A 119 0.93 -3.67 2.45
C PRO A 119 -0.11 -4.72 2.87
N ILE A 120 0.29 -5.60 3.81
CA ILE A 120 -0.53 -6.72 4.30
C ILE A 120 -1.94 -6.31 4.78
N ARG A 121 -2.12 -5.08 5.29
CA ARG A 121 -3.45 -4.55 5.67
C ARG A 121 -4.43 -4.57 4.50
N TYR A 122 -4.04 -4.01 3.35
CA TYR A 122 -4.89 -3.97 2.15
C TYR A 122 -5.06 -5.35 1.54
N LEU A 123 -4.06 -6.24 1.62
CA LEU A 123 -4.22 -7.63 1.15
C LEU A 123 -5.28 -8.38 1.95
N VAL A 124 -5.38 -8.12 3.27
CA VAL A 124 -6.43 -8.67 4.14
C VAL A 124 -7.79 -8.01 3.85
N GLU A 125 -7.85 -6.67 3.78
CA GLU A 125 -9.07 -5.91 3.48
C GLU A 125 -9.70 -6.32 2.13
N LEU A 126 -8.89 -6.38 1.07
CA LEU A 126 -9.33 -6.77 -0.28
C LEU A 126 -9.81 -8.23 -0.34
N LYS A 127 -9.21 -9.13 0.45
CA LYS A 127 -9.61 -10.55 0.51
C LYS A 127 -10.86 -10.78 1.36
N LEU A 128 -11.04 -10.02 2.45
CA LEU A 128 -12.32 -9.95 3.16
C LEU A 128 -13.44 -9.45 2.24
N ALA A 129 -13.24 -8.30 1.58
CA ALA A 129 -14.24 -7.73 0.67
C ALA A 129 -14.57 -8.67 -0.53
N SER A 130 -13.56 -9.35 -1.08
CA SER A 130 -13.74 -10.40 -2.10
C SER A 130 -14.58 -11.57 -1.59
N GLY A 131 -14.19 -12.18 -0.46
CA GLY A 131 -14.86 -13.35 0.11
C GLY A 131 -16.26 -13.09 0.65
N LEU A 132 -16.56 -11.85 1.07
CA LEU A 132 -17.90 -11.44 1.52
C LEU A 132 -18.88 -11.18 0.37
N THR A 133 -18.39 -10.89 -0.84
CA THR A 133 -19.24 -10.52 -1.99
C THR A 133 -19.29 -11.57 -3.10
N ASN A 134 -18.50 -12.64 -3.00
CA ASN A 134 -18.52 -13.74 -3.95
C ASN A 134 -18.41 -15.09 -3.21
N PRO A 135 -19.50 -15.89 -3.13
CA PRO A 135 -19.51 -17.16 -2.41
C PRO A 135 -18.48 -18.19 -2.89
N ASP A 136 -18.11 -18.20 -4.17
CA ASP A 136 -17.10 -19.12 -4.71
C ASP A 136 -15.68 -18.77 -4.24
N ARG A 137 -15.50 -17.61 -3.59
CA ARG A 137 -14.22 -17.10 -3.07
C ARG A 137 -13.95 -17.47 -1.62
N LEU A 138 -14.54 -18.56 -1.10
CA LEU A 138 -14.24 -19.11 0.24
C LEU A 138 -12.72 -19.19 0.56
N LYS A 139 -11.89 -19.46 -0.47
CA LYS A 139 -10.43 -19.45 -0.36
C LYS A 139 -9.92 -18.13 0.24
N ASP A 140 -10.39 -16.97 -0.22
CA ASP A 140 -9.95 -15.65 0.26
C ASP A 140 -10.22 -15.44 1.77
N LEU A 141 -11.28 -16.04 2.33
CA LEU A 141 -11.53 -16.01 3.77
C LEU A 141 -10.49 -16.84 4.55
N ALA A 142 -10.09 -17.99 3.99
CA ALA A 142 -8.99 -18.80 4.54
C ALA A 142 -7.61 -18.13 4.38
N ASP A 143 -7.38 -17.32 3.34
CA ASP A 143 -6.20 -16.45 3.22
C ASP A 143 -6.13 -15.44 4.38
N VAL A 144 -7.25 -14.85 4.77
CA VAL A 144 -7.32 -13.89 5.88
C VAL A 144 -7.04 -14.58 7.22
N GLN A 145 -7.63 -15.75 7.48
CA GLN A 145 -7.30 -16.56 8.66
C GLN A 145 -5.82 -16.95 8.69
N SER A 146 -5.27 -17.37 7.55
CA SER A 146 -3.83 -17.64 7.39
C SER A 146 -2.97 -16.41 7.72
N SER A 147 -3.45 -15.21 7.36
CA SER A 147 -2.75 -13.93 7.52
C SER A 147 -2.53 -13.49 8.98
N PHE A 148 -3.22 -14.11 9.94
CA PHE A 148 -2.99 -13.90 11.37
C PHE A 148 -2.17 -15.01 12.04
N ALA A 149 -1.96 -16.15 11.36
CA ALA A 149 -1.37 -17.35 11.97
C ALA A 149 0.16 -17.50 11.76
N THR A 150 0.77 -16.82 10.78
CA THR A 150 2.20 -17.01 10.46
C THR A 150 3.12 -16.16 11.36
N PRO A 151 4.12 -16.76 12.04
CA PRO A 151 5.08 -16.02 12.85
C PRO A 151 5.97 -15.07 12.03
N ARG A 152 5.85 -13.75 12.28
CA ARG A 152 6.70 -12.70 11.71
C ARG A 152 8.17 -12.89 12.12
N SER A 153 8.95 -13.47 11.22
CA SER A 153 10.32 -13.96 11.52
C SER A 153 11.40 -13.58 10.49
N ARG A 154 11.06 -12.86 9.41
CA ARG A 154 12.01 -12.58 8.31
C ARG A 154 12.06 -11.12 7.79
N TRP A 155 11.41 -10.17 8.47
CA TRP A 155 11.54 -8.75 8.16
C TRP A 155 12.38 -8.05 9.22
N SER A 156 13.68 -7.93 8.98
CA SER A 156 14.56 -7.03 9.75
C SER A 156 14.25 -5.59 9.35
N SER A 157 13.65 -4.81 10.24
CA SER A 157 13.33 -3.41 10.00
C SER A 157 14.61 -2.55 9.99
N SER A 158 15.27 -2.44 8.84
CA SER A 158 16.31 -1.46 8.54
C SER A 158 15.75 -0.03 8.38
N THR A 159 14.67 0.28 9.10
CA THR A 159 14.18 1.64 9.28
C THR A 159 15.12 2.33 10.25
N THR A 160 16.02 3.17 9.75
CA THR A 160 16.81 4.09 10.57
C THR A 160 15.88 4.87 11.48
N SER A 161 15.91 4.59 12.78
CA SER A 161 15.04 5.28 13.73
C SER A 161 15.41 6.76 13.77
N PRO A 162 14.44 7.68 13.63
CA PRO A 162 14.67 9.07 13.98
C PRO A 162 15.09 9.11 15.45
N ARG A 163 16.34 9.51 15.73
CA ARG A 163 16.83 9.57 17.10
C ARG A 163 15.94 10.53 17.88
N TRP A 164 15.18 9.99 18.82
CA TRP A 164 14.42 10.79 19.79
C TRP A 164 15.42 11.53 20.69
N CYS A 165 15.83 12.72 20.26
CA CYS A 165 16.59 13.64 21.10
C CYS A 165 15.72 14.02 22.29
N GLY A 166 16.01 13.41 23.43
CA GLY A 166 15.21 13.55 24.64
C GLY A 166 15.06 15.00 25.08
N ARG A 167 13.90 15.33 25.65
CA ARG A 167 13.69 16.58 26.38
C ARG A 167 12.99 16.25 27.69
N ASN A 168 13.53 16.77 28.78
CA ASN A 168 13.30 16.27 30.14
C ASN A 168 11.83 16.36 30.57
N THR A 169 11.30 15.27 31.13
CA THR A 169 10.19 15.33 32.08
C THR A 169 10.75 15.58 33.49
N PRO A 170 10.35 16.66 34.18
CA PRO A 170 10.72 16.84 35.59
C PRO A 170 10.06 15.76 36.46
N ARG A 171 10.80 15.20 37.43
CA ARG A 171 10.20 14.33 38.45
C ARG A 171 9.31 15.15 39.37
N SER A 172 8.06 14.74 39.53
CA SER A 172 7.11 15.30 40.50
C SER A 172 7.48 14.91 41.93
N GLY A 173 8.39 15.67 42.54
CA GLY A 173 8.68 15.57 43.97
C GLY A 173 7.60 16.23 44.83
N THR A 174 6.98 15.48 45.73
CA THR A 174 5.98 15.98 46.69
C THR A 174 6.64 16.80 47.81
N ALA A 175 6.76 18.10 47.61
CA ALA A 175 7.22 19.06 48.62
C ALA A 175 6.05 19.73 49.36
N ARG A 176 6.27 20.03 50.64
CA ARG A 176 5.24 20.42 51.62
C ARG A 176 4.87 21.90 51.52
N SER A 177 3.69 22.25 52.03
CA SER A 177 3.20 23.62 52.17
C SER A 177 4.07 24.50 53.06
N GLU A 178 4.25 25.76 52.67
CA GLU A 178 4.29 26.89 53.59
C GLU A 178 3.88 28.19 52.87
N ALA A 179 3.49 29.23 53.62
CA ALA A 179 2.83 30.41 53.07
C ALA A 179 3.38 31.72 53.64
N ARG A 180 3.48 32.78 52.80
CA ARG A 180 3.38 34.20 53.23
C ARG A 180 3.31 35.20 52.05
N THR A 181 2.15 35.87 51.96
CA THR A 181 1.94 37.34 51.83
C THR A 181 2.75 38.22 50.87
N ALA A 182 1.98 39.09 50.17
CA ALA A 182 2.19 40.54 49.91
C ALA A 182 2.61 41.01 48.50
N THR A 183 1.72 41.84 47.90
CA THR A 183 1.92 43.14 47.18
C THR A 183 3.17 43.30 46.28
N THR A 184 3.17 43.76 45.01
CA THR A 184 2.62 45.01 44.37
C THR A 184 2.96 44.90 42.84
N ASP A 185 2.46 45.63 41.82
CA ASP A 185 1.37 46.63 41.63
C ASP A 185 1.02 46.80 40.11
N LEU A 186 0.29 47.87 39.72
CA LEU A 186 0.30 48.67 38.46
C LEU A 186 1.08 48.10 37.22
N SER A 187 0.52 47.81 36.04
CA SER A 187 -0.37 48.54 35.09
C SER A 187 0.32 49.41 34.01
N VAL A 188 -0.41 49.69 32.91
CA VAL A 188 -0.08 50.55 31.72
C VAL A 188 0.77 49.91 30.59
N GLY A 189 0.26 50.01 29.34
CA GLY A 189 0.98 49.63 28.10
C GLY A 189 0.11 49.61 26.83
N ARG A 190 -0.13 50.77 26.19
CA ARG A 190 -1.00 50.92 24.98
C ARG A 190 -0.28 50.70 23.64
N ILE A 191 -0.86 49.88 22.75
CA ILE A 191 -0.92 50.02 21.26
C ILE A 191 -2.27 49.37 20.83
N VAL A 192 -3.21 49.88 20.00
CA VAL A 192 -3.41 51.06 19.11
C VAL A 192 -3.28 50.78 17.59
N SER A 193 -4.43 50.85 16.87
CA SER A 193 -4.67 50.71 15.42
C SER A 193 -4.31 49.37 14.75
N ALA A 194 -5.08 48.75 13.83
CA ALA A 194 -6.31 49.08 13.08
C ALA A 194 -6.18 49.84 11.73
N ALA A 195 -6.01 49.07 10.64
CA ALA A 195 -6.52 49.28 9.27
C ALA A 195 -6.37 47.93 8.52
N ALA A 196 -7.30 47.32 7.76
CA ALA A 196 -8.54 47.73 7.08
C ALA A 196 -8.37 48.39 5.69
N PHE A 197 -8.26 47.56 4.64
CA PHE A 197 -8.98 47.61 3.34
C PHE A 197 -8.40 46.54 2.37
N ARG A 198 -9.01 46.15 1.24
CA ARG A 198 -10.38 45.70 0.87
C ARG A 198 -10.29 45.24 -0.60
N CYS A 199 -11.03 44.23 -1.03
CA CYS A 199 -10.93 43.69 -2.39
C CYS A 199 -11.37 44.68 -3.49
N ARG A 200 -10.87 44.44 -4.71
CA ARG A 200 -11.71 44.44 -5.93
C ARG A 200 -11.98 43.00 -6.33
#